data_AF-A0A0M9BPR4-F1
#
_entry.id   AF-A0A0M9BPR4-F1
#
_cell.length_a   1.000
_cell.length_b   1.000
_cell.length_c   1.000
_cell.angle_alpha   90.00
_cell.angle_beta   90.00
_cell.angle_gamma   90.00
#
_symmetry.space_group_name_H-M   'P 1'
#
loop_
_entity.id
_entity.type
_entity.pdbx_description
1 polymer ?
#
loop_
_entity_poly.entity_id
_entity_poly.type
_entity_poly.pdbx_seq_one_letter_code
_entity_poly.pdbx_strand_id
1 'polypeptide(L)'
;MSRYYFMRSFKEKFGQSSMDYLAEIRTNEAKRLMEAGQPLKDIALLAGFKDQHYFSSQFKKQVGLPPRTYIANRKCKTAAYSWPNKPSWTPSLILLWFSEMPSMTKRTRS
;
A
#
# COMPACT_ATOMS: atom_id res chain seq x y z
N MET A 1 -16.99 -34.51 -17.38
CA MET A 1 -16.54 -34.39 -15.98
C MET A 1 -17.53 -33.53 -15.20
N SER A 2 -18.08 -34.00 -14.08
CA SER A 2 -18.94 -33.16 -13.21
C SER A 2 -18.11 -32.16 -12.41
N ARG A 3 -18.67 -30.97 -12.13
CA ARG A 3 -18.04 -29.91 -11.31
C ARG A 3 -17.61 -30.45 -9.94
N TYR A 4 -18.42 -31.31 -9.33
CA TYR A 4 -18.14 -31.87 -8.01
C TYR A 4 -16.91 -32.80 -8.01
N TYR A 5 -16.80 -33.65 -9.05
CA TYR A 5 -15.65 -34.53 -9.23
C TYR A 5 -14.35 -33.73 -9.43
N PHE A 6 -14.41 -32.67 -10.23
CA PHE A 6 -13.28 -31.75 -10.39
C PHE A 6 -12.88 -31.10 -9.07
N MET A 7 -13.83 -30.54 -8.31
CA MET A 7 -13.51 -29.89 -7.03
C MET A 7 -12.89 -30.86 -6.02
N ARG A 8 -13.40 -32.10 -5.92
CA ARG A 8 -12.85 -33.13 -5.03
C ARG A 8 -11.43 -33.52 -5.43
N SER A 9 -11.24 -33.92 -6.69
CA SER A 9 -9.91 -34.32 -7.21
C SER A 9 -8.89 -33.18 -7.15
N PHE A 10 -9.31 -31.92 -7.36
CA PHE A 10 -8.45 -30.76 -7.21
C PHE A 10 -8.00 -30.57 -5.76
N LYS A 11 -8.94 -30.65 -4.81
CA LYS A 11 -8.63 -30.52 -3.39
C LYS A 11 -7.73 -31.66 -2.90
N GLU A 12 -7.94 -32.88 -3.38
CA GLU A 12 -7.07 -34.03 -3.07
C GLU A 12 -5.63 -33.81 -3.56
N LYS A 13 -5.44 -33.21 -4.74
CA LYS A 13 -4.11 -32.94 -5.32
C LYS A 13 -3.38 -31.75 -4.71
N PHE A 14 -4.09 -30.64 -4.46
CA PHE A 14 -3.49 -29.36 -4.08
C PHE A 14 -3.71 -29.00 -2.61
N GLY A 15 -4.49 -29.78 -1.86
CA GLY A 15 -4.83 -29.52 -0.45
C GLY A 15 -5.79 -28.34 -0.23
N GLN A 16 -6.15 -27.60 -1.29
CA GLN A 16 -6.97 -26.39 -1.21
C GLN A 16 -8.08 -26.35 -2.28
N SER A 17 -9.06 -25.47 -2.06
CA SER A 17 -10.14 -25.26 -3.03
C SER A 17 -9.59 -24.64 -4.32
N SER A 18 -10.13 -25.07 -5.46
CA SER A 18 -9.87 -24.44 -6.76
C SER A 18 -10.09 -22.92 -6.75
N MET A 19 -11.08 -22.43 -6.00
CA MET A 19 -11.39 -21.00 -5.90
C MET A 19 -10.34 -20.25 -5.09
N ASP A 20 -9.83 -20.86 -4.02
CA ASP A 20 -8.79 -20.26 -3.17
C ASP A 20 -7.47 -20.20 -3.90
N TYR A 21 -7.10 -21.29 -4.59
CA TYR A 21 -5.91 -21.33 -5.44
C TYR A 21 -5.97 -20.29 -6.57
N LEU A 22 -7.12 -20.15 -7.23
CA LEU A 22 -7.31 -19.13 -8.26
C LEU A 22 -7.18 -17.72 -7.67
N ALA A 23 -7.73 -17.49 -6.48
CA ALA A 23 -7.57 -16.21 -5.80
C ALA A 23 -6.11 -15.91 -5.44
N GLU A 24 -5.34 -16.91 -5.05
CA GLU A 24 -3.91 -16.80 -4.77
C GLU A 24 -3.13 -16.38 -6.02
N ILE A 25 -3.34 -17.08 -7.14
CA ILE A 25 -2.71 -16.76 -8.43
C ILE A 25 -3.03 -15.32 -8.85
N ARG A 26 -4.32 -14.94 -8.83
CA ARG A 26 -4.74 -13.58 -9.20
C ARG A 26 -4.18 -12.52 -8.26
N THR A 27 -4.07 -12.81 -6.97
CA THR A 27 -3.49 -11.89 -5.99
C THR A 27 -2.00 -11.71 -6.24
N ASN A 28 -1.28 -12.76 -6.62
CA ASN A 28 0.14 -12.66 -6.98
C ASN A 28 0.36 -11.85 -8.26
N GLU A 29 -0.50 -12.01 -9.26
CA GLU A 29 -0.45 -11.17 -10.46
C GLU A 29 -0.75 -9.70 -10.15
N ALA A 30 -1.77 -9.44 -9.32
CA ALA A 30 -2.08 -8.08 -8.88
C ALA A 30 -0.89 -7.41 -8.16
N LYS A 31 -0.13 -8.16 -7.35
CA LYS A 31 1.09 -7.64 -6.70
C LYS A 31 2.15 -7.22 -7.73
N ARG A 32 2.37 -8.02 -8.78
CA ARG A 32 3.31 -7.69 -9.87
C ARG A 32 2.88 -6.45 -10.64
N LEU A 33 1.59 -6.32 -10.94
CA LEU A 33 1.06 -5.14 -11.63
C LEU A 33 1.15 -3.87 -10.76
N MET A 34 0.97 -4.00 -9.44
CA MET A 34 1.22 -2.91 -8.49
C MET A 34 2.69 -2.50 -8.46
N GLU A 35 3.62 -3.45 -8.57
CA GLU A 35 5.06 -3.18 -8.67
C GLU A 35 5.42 -2.42 -9.93
N ALA A 36 4.76 -2.73 -11.04
CA ALA A 36 4.89 -2.01 -12.30
C ALA A 36 4.26 -0.59 -12.29
N GLY A 37 3.65 -0.17 -11.18
CA GLY A 37 3.06 1.17 -11.03
C GLY A 37 1.75 1.39 -11.78
N GLN A 38 1.06 0.32 -12.18
CA GLN A 38 -0.22 0.41 -12.88
C GLN A 38 -1.33 1.02 -12.01
N PRO A 39 -2.32 1.69 -12.60
CA PRO A 39 -3.45 2.23 -11.86
C PRO A 39 -4.35 1.11 -11.32
N LEU A 40 -4.92 1.32 -10.14
CA LEU A 40 -5.69 0.30 -9.41
C LEU A 40 -6.91 -0.23 -10.17
N LYS A 41 -7.52 0.60 -11.01
CA LYS A 41 -8.67 0.24 -11.85
C LYS A 41 -8.27 -0.82 -12.89
N ASP A 42 -7.11 -0.64 -13.51
CA ASP A 42 -6.61 -1.54 -14.55
C ASP A 42 -6.02 -2.80 -13.93
N ILE A 43 -5.37 -2.70 -12.77
CA ILE A 43 -4.88 -3.86 -12.02
C ILE A 43 -6.01 -4.88 -11.75
N ALA A 44 -7.20 -4.41 -11.37
CA ALA A 44 -8.32 -5.31 -11.10
C ALA A 44 -8.73 -6.10 -12.35
N LEU A 45 -8.81 -5.43 -13.51
CA LEU A 45 -9.17 -6.04 -14.78
C LEU A 45 -8.07 -7.00 -15.29
N LEU A 46 -6.82 -6.56 -15.25
CA LEU A 46 -5.66 -7.33 -15.71
C LEU A 46 -5.40 -8.56 -14.83
N ALA A 47 -5.63 -8.47 -13.53
CA ALA A 47 -5.54 -9.62 -12.62
C ALA A 47 -6.74 -10.59 -12.75
N GLY A 48 -7.71 -10.32 -13.64
CA GLY A 48 -8.84 -11.20 -13.92
C GLY A 48 -9.99 -11.11 -12.93
N PHE A 49 -10.15 -9.96 -12.25
CA PHE A 49 -11.34 -9.67 -11.45
C PHE A 49 -12.39 -8.95 -12.30
N LYS A 50 -13.66 -9.16 -11.94
CA LYS A 50 -14.80 -8.53 -12.63
C LYS A 50 -14.86 -7.03 -12.36
N ASP A 51 -14.57 -6.62 -11.12
CA ASP A 51 -14.65 -5.24 -10.70
C ASP A 51 -13.65 -4.93 -9.58
N GLN A 52 -13.39 -3.63 -9.39
CA GLN A 52 -12.44 -3.11 -8.43
C GLN A 52 -12.86 -3.31 -6.95
N HIS A 53 -14.17 -3.34 -6.68
CA HIS A 53 -14.69 -3.49 -5.31
C HIS A 53 -14.48 -4.92 -4.81
N TYR A 54 -14.87 -5.90 -5.61
CA TYR A 54 -14.64 -7.31 -5.36
C TYR A 54 -13.15 -7.62 -5.25
N PHE A 55 -12.34 -7.06 -6.14
CA PHE A 55 -10.88 -7.13 -6.04
C PHE A 55 -10.37 -6.62 -4.69
N SER A 56 -10.79 -5.41 -4.27
CA SER A 56 -10.29 -4.80 -3.04
C SER A 56 -10.63 -5.63 -1.80
N SER A 57 -11.83 -6.18 -1.73
CA SER A 57 -12.27 -7.08 -0.65
C SER A 57 -11.50 -8.40 -0.65
N GLN A 58 -11.34 -9.03 -1.82
CA GLN A 58 -10.62 -10.29 -1.94
C GLN A 58 -9.12 -10.11 -1.65
N PHE A 59 -8.51 -9.04 -2.15
CA PHE A 59 -7.11 -8.70 -1.91
C PHE A 59 -6.86 -8.46 -0.41
N LYS A 60 -7.76 -7.73 0.26
CA LYS A 60 -7.67 -7.55 1.73
C LYS A 60 -7.80 -8.89 2.47
N LYS A 61 -8.68 -9.79 2.03
CA LYS A 61 -8.82 -11.12 2.64
C LYS A 61 -7.54 -11.96 2.50
N GLN A 62 -6.87 -11.87 1.35
CA GLN A 62 -5.66 -12.66 1.05
C GLN A 62 -4.37 -12.04 1.61
N VAL A 63 -4.24 -10.72 1.59
CA VAL A 63 -3.00 -9.99 1.97
C VAL A 63 -3.10 -9.35 3.35
N GLY A 64 -4.31 -9.23 3.92
CA GLY A 64 -4.58 -8.54 5.19
C GLY A 64 -4.72 -7.02 5.06
N LEU A 65 -4.27 -6.42 3.95
CA LEU A 65 -4.28 -4.98 3.73
C LEU A 65 -5.07 -4.60 2.47
N PRO A 66 -5.78 -3.45 2.47
CA PRO A 66 -6.35 -2.91 1.25
C PRO A 66 -5.26 -2.59 0.21
N PRO A 67 -5.55 -2.73 -1.10
CA PRO A 67 -4.54 -2.55 -2.13
C PRO A 67 -3.98 -1.12 -2.20
N ARG A 68 -4.78 -0.08 -1.90
CA ARG A 68 -4.29 1.31 -1.79
C ARG A 68 -3.22 1.46 -0.71
N THR A 69 -3.49 0.90 0.48
CA THR A 69 -2.56 0.92 1.62
C THR A 69 -1.30 0.12 1.32
N TYR A 70 -1.43 -1.02 0.63
CA TYR A 70 -0.31 -1.84 0.20
C TYR A 70 0.67 -1.07 -0.70
N ILE A 71 0.15 -0.34 -1.70
CA ILE A 71 0.95 0.50 -2.60
C ILE A 71 1.60 1.65 -1.84
N ALA A 72 0.85 2.33 -0.97
CA ALA A 72 1.37 3.45 -0.16
C ALA A 72 2.52 2.99 0.74
N ASN A 73 2.34 1.92 1.51
CA ASN A 73 3.36 1.39 2.41
C ASN A 73 4.67 1.01 1.70
N ARG A 74 4.59 0.58 0.42
CA ARG A 74 5.80 0.36 -0.39
C ARG A 74 6.54 1.66 -0.72
N LYS A 75 5.82 2.72 -1.09
CA LYS A 75 6.43 4.03 -1.39
C LYS A 75 7.09 4.66 -0.14
N CYS A 76 6.51 4.45 1.05
CA CYS A 76 7.04 4.99 2.30
C CYS A 76 8.41 4.40 2.69
N LYS A 77 8.70 3.14 2.34
CA LYS A 77 10.01 2.53 2.63
C LYS A 77 11.14 3.20 1.84
N THR A 78 10.85 3.76 0.68
CA THR A 78 11.81 4.52 -0.13
C THR A 78 11.96 5.97 0.37
N ALA A 79 10.89 6.56 0.91
CA ALA A 79 10.87 7.93 1.41
C ALA A 79 11.66 8.15 2.72
N ALA A 80 11.92 7.10 3.50
CA ALA A 80 12.76 7.20 4.69
C ALA A 80 14.21 7.62 4.39
N TYR A 81 14.68 7.40 3.15
CA TYR A 81 16.04 7.73 2.72
C TYR A 81 16.14 8.94 1.76
N SER A 82 15.03 9.50 1.28
CA SER A 82 15.05 10.69 0.42
C SER A 82 14.51 11.92 1.15
N TRP A 83 15.16 12.32 2.24
CA TRP A 83 14.90 13.64 2.83
C TRP A 83 15.71 14.68 2.01
N PRO A 84 15.08 15.62 1.28
CA PRO A 84 15.82 16.68 0.65
C PRO A 84 16.26 17.66 1.74
N ASN A 85 17.58 17.78 1.92
CA ASN A 85 18.26 18.85 2.65
C ASN A 85 17.82 19.10 4.11
N LYS A 86 18.58 18.56 5.07
CA LYS A 86 18.51 19.00 6.48
C LYS A 86 18.94 20.47 6.55
N PRO A 87 18.10 21.44 7.00
CA PRO A 87 18.65 22.70 7.45
C PRO A 87 19.48 22.42 8.71
N SER A 88 20.73 22.86 8.70
CA SER A 88 21.71 22.67 9.77
C SER A 88 21.36 23.47 11.02
N TRP A 89 20.31 23.09 11.74
CA TRP A 89 20.02 23.64 13.07
C TRP A 89 20.87 22.90 14.09
N THR A 90 22.16 23.21 14.09
CA THR A 90 23.04 22.85 15.21
C THR A 90 22.63 23.70 16.43
N PRO A 91 22.65 23.12 17.65
CA PRO A 91 22.36 23.86 18.89
C PRO A 91 23.17 25.17 19.07
N SER A 92 24.30 25.32 18.37
CA SER A 92 25.12 26.54 18.35
C SER A 92 24.46 27.75 17.68
N LEU A 93 23.51 27.57 16.75
CA LEU A 93 22.88 28.68 16.02
C LEU A 93 21.63 29.25 16.70
N ILE A 94 21.04 28.53 17.66
CA ILE A 94 19.88 29.01 18.44
C ILE A 94 20.26 30.22 19.31
N LEU A 95 21.53 30.31 19.73
CA LEU A 95 22.02 31.40 20.56
C LEU A 95 22.34 32.68 19.77
N LEU A 96 22.64 32.58 18.48
CA LEU A 96 22.89 33.75 17.61
C LEU A 96 21.59 34.39 17.09
N TRP A 97 20.50 33.64 17.04
CA TRP A 97 19.22 34.13 16.54
C TRP A 97 18.37 34.87 17.59
N PHE A 98 18.71 34.73 18.88
CA PHE A 98 18.00 35.40 19.95
C PHE A 98 18.46 36.86 20.18
N SER A 99 19.54 37.30 19.52
CA SER A 99 20.14 38.63 19.73
C SER A 99 19.68 39.73 18.77
N GLU A 100 18.84 39.41 17.78
CA GLU A 100 18.48 40.36 16.69
C GLU A 100 16.96 40.48 16.45
N MET A 101 16.11 40.10 17.43
CA MET A 101 14.66 40.27 17.29
C MET A 101 14.19 41.61 17.88
N PRO A 102 13.66 42.54 17.05
CA PRO A 102 13.00 43.74 17.53
C PRO A 102 11.67 43.36 18.22
N SER A 103 11.47 43.98 19.37
CA SER A 103 10.31 43.84 20.25
C SER A 103 9.00 44.16 19.54
N MET A 104 8.15 43.15 19.31
CA MET A 104 6.73 43.38 19.04
C MET A 104 5.91 43.07 20.28
N THR A 105 5.27 44.13 20.75
CA THR A 105 4.48 44.22 21.97
C THR A 105 3.14 43.47 21.85
N LYS A 106 2.65 43.11 23.03
CA LYS A 106 1.48 42.30 23.37
C LYS A 106 0.24 42.55 22.51
N ARG A 107 -0.45 41.47 22.12
CA ARG A 107 -1.92 41.49 22.01
C ARG A 107 -2.51 40.24 22.65
N THR A 108 -3.31 40.51 23.66
CA THR A 108 -4.00 39.57 24.52
C THR A 108 -5.10 38.83 23.77
N ARG A 109 -5.21 37.54 24.10
CA ARG A 109 -6.32 36.63 23.84
C ARG A 109 -7.65 37.26 24.29
N SER A 110 -8.69 37.09 23.49
CA SER A 110 -10.07 36.94 23.96
C SER A 110 -10.71 35.78 23.22
#